data_AF-A0A4V2Z2B1-F1
#
_entry.id   AF-A0A4V2Z2B1-F1
#
_cell.length_a   1.000
_cell.length_b   1.000
_cell.length_c   1.000
_cell.angle_alpha   90.00
_cell.angle_beta   90.00
_cell.angle_gamma   90.00
#
_symmetry.space_group_name_H-M   'P 1'
#
loop_
_entity.id
_entity.type
_entity.pdbx_description
1 polymer ?
#
loop_
_entity_poly.entity_id
_entity_poly.type
_entity_poly.pdbx_seq_one_letter_code
_entity_poly.pdbx_strand_id
1 'polypeptide(L)'
;MRQSVLRWNGMQENPWKHLISWIRFPARVIRDGMVIEIPSENVTKGDILVIEAGDIVPADASVIEANQLEVDESALTGESIGVTKDTQLSLQEATLADQRNRLFKGTAVNNGNGKAIVTDIGNSTEVGKISVMVRNAERSATPLEAKLEGLGQVLIWVTAGLATLYLIVGVIRGEELKQLLETAVALSIAAIPEGMTVVATIAVANGVLRLAKQKVIVKRLSAVETLGNTNTIFTDKTGTLTQNK
;
A
#
# COMPACT_ATOMS: atom_id res chain seq x y z
N MET A 1 -18.52 -11.61 -20.75
CA MET A 1 -18.93 -10.19 -20.71
C MET A 1 -18.13 -9.52 -19.60
N ARG A 2 -17.07 -8.80 -19.97
CA ARG A 2 -16.03 -8.30 -19.06
C ARG A 2 -16.48 -7.00 -18.40
N GLN A 3 -16.35 -6.97 -17.08
CA GLN A 3 -16.06 -5.81 -16.21
C GLN A 3 -16.89 -4.53 -16.41
N SER A 4 -17.85 -4.31 -15.53
CA SER A 4 -18.30 -2.96 -15.16
C SER A 4 -18.65 -2.91 -13.68
N VAL A 5 -17.65 -3.18 -12.82
CA VAL A 5 -17.72 -2.74 -11.43
C VAL A 5 -17.55 -1.23 -11.46
N LEU A 6 -18.61 -0.52 -11.06
CA LEU A 6 -18.64 0.92 -10.84
C LEU A 6 -17.41 1.34 -10.00
N ARG A 7 -16.36 1.81 -10.69
CA ARG A 7 -15.26 2.54 -10.07
C ARG A 7 -15.83 3.84 -9.53
N TRP A 8 -16.10 3.88 -8.23
CA TRP A 8 -16.29 5.13 -7.53
C TRP A 8 -14.97 5.92 -7.60
N ASN A 9 -14.94 6.91 -8.49
CA ASN A 9 -13.80 7.79 -8.77
C ASN A 9 -13.98 9.15 -8.07
N GLY A 10 -14.72 9.19 -6.95
CA GLY A 10 -14.86 10.38 -6.13
C GLY A 10 -13.55 10.69 -5.42
N MET A 11 -12.86 11.74 -5.87
CA MET A 11 -11.61 12.30 -5.32
C MET A 11 -10.34 11.43 -5.46
N GLN A 12 -9.94 11.14 -6.71
CA GLN A 12 -8.56 10.67 -7.01
C GLN A 12 -7.65 11.74 -7.63
N GLU A 13 -8.06 13.00 -7.70
CA GLU A 13 -7.05 14.05 -7.80
C GLU A 13 -6.45 14.23 -6.42
N ASN A 14 -5.21 13.76 -6.25
CA ASN A 14 -4.43 13.93 -5.05
C ASN A 14 -4.13 15.44 -4.90
N PRO A 15 -4.87 16.21 -4.08
CA PRO A 15 -4.71 17.67 -4.01
C PRO A 15 -3.29 18.04 -3.55
N TRP A 16 -2.66 17.08 -2.87
CA TRP A 16 -1.30 17.12 -2.37
C TRP A 16 -0.22 17.10 -3.46
N LYS A 17 -0.51 16.63 -4.69
CA LYS A 17 0.50 16.62 -5.77
C LYS A 17 0.99 18.03 -6.10
N HIS A 18 0.10 19.00 -6.06
CA HIS A 18 0.48 20.40 -6.30
C HIS A 18 1.21 20.98 -5.09
N LEU A 19 0.75 20.73 -3.86
CA LEU A 19 1.39 21.24 -2.64
C LEU A 19 2.80 20.63 -2.39
N ILE A 20 3.01 19.35 -2.70
CA ILE A 20 4.31 18.67 -2.52
C ILE A 20 5.36 19.19 -3.52
N SER A 21 4.96 19.64 -4.71
CA SER A 21 5.91 20.16 -5.71
C SER A 21 6.67 21.42 -5.25
N TRP A 22 6.16 22.13 -4.23
CA TRP A 22 6.77 23.34 -3.67
C TRP A 22 7.63 23.06 -2.43
N ILE A 23 7.56 21.87 -1.84
CA ILE A 23 8.40 21.47 -0.70
C ILE A 23 9.54 20.60 -1.24
N ARG A 24 10.47 21.23 -1.95
CA ARG A 24 11.76 20.61 -2.29
C ARG A 24 12.70 20.84 -1.12
N PHE A 25 13.01 19.77 -0.38
CA PHE A 25 14.02 19.86 0.66
C PHE A 25 15.39 20.08 0.00
N PRO A 26 16.08 21.19 0.31
CA PRO A 26 17.45 21.39 -0.14
C PRO A 26 18.37 20.36 0.53
N ALA A 27 19.42 19.98 -0.18
CA ALA A 27 20.47 19.09 0.30
C ALA A 27 21.82 19.76 0.08
N ARG A 28 22.67 19.79 1.11
CA ARG A 28 24.03 20.29 1.01
C ARG A 28 24.97 19.15 0.68
N VAL A 29 25.68 19.26 -0.45
CA VAL A 29 26.66 18.27 -0.90
C VAL A 29 28.00 18.92 -1.18
N ILE A 30 29.07 18.16 -1.04
CA ILE A 30 30.40 18.57 -1.50
C ILE A 30 30.60 18.00 -2.91
N ARG A 31 30.72 18.89 -3.89
CA ARG A 31 31.13 18.55 -5.27
C ARG A 31 32.25 19.50 -5.69
N ASP A 32 33.27 18.97 -6.36
CA ASP A 32 34.47 19.74 -6.75
C ASP A 32 35.14 20.48 -5.58
N GLY A 33 35.08 19.91 -4.38
CA GLY A 33 35.66 20.48 -3.16
C GLY A 33 34.88 21.64 -2.53
N MET A 34 33.75 22.04 -3.11
CA MET A 34 32.90 23.12 -2.60
C MET A 34 31.57 22.58 -2.08
N VAL A 35 31.07 23.18 -0.99
CA VAL A 35 29.72 22.90 -0.49
C VAL A 35 28.73 23.64 -1.39
N ILE A 36 27.83 22.89 -2.02
CA ILE A 36 26.75 23.42 -2.84
C ILE A 36 25.40 22.92 -2.33
N GLU A 37 24.39 23.76 -2.43
CA GLU A 37 23.02 23.40 -2.13
C GLU A 37 22.31 22.97 -3.41
N ILE A 38 21.78 21.76 -3.42
CA ILE A 38 21.06 21.18 -4.55
C ILE A 38 19.69 20.66 -4.11
N PRO A 39 18.71 20.55 -5.02
CA PRO A 39 17.49 19.80 -4.72
C PRO A 39 17.84 18.37 -4.28
N SER A 40 17.20 17.86 -3.22
CA SER A 40 17.41 16.48 -2.73
C SER A 40 17.22 15.39 -3.79
N GLU A 41 16.40 15.64 -4.81
CA GLU A 41 16.19 14.75 -5.97
C GLU A 41 17.46 14.57 -6.83
N ASN A 42 18.37 15.56 -6.81
CA ASN A 42 19.60 15.57 -7.60
C ASN A 42 20.80 14.95 -6.85
N VAL A 43 20.58 14.43 -5.64
CA VAL A 43 21.58 13.68 -4.88
C VAL A 43 21.81 12.33 -5.54
N THR A 44 23.09 11.98 -5.71
CA THR A 44 23.54 10.77 -6.39
C THR A 44 24.43 9.93 -5.48
N LYS A 45 24.59 8.63 -5.82
CA LYS A 45 25.50 7.75 -5.09
C LYS A 45 26.93 8.27 -5.16
N GLY A 46 27.62 8.29 -4.03
CA GLY A 46 28.99 8.81 -3.91
C GLY A 46 29.09 10.30 -3.59
N ASP A 47 27.98 11.06 -3.62
CA ASP A 47 28.00 12.43 -3.10
C ASP A 47 28.35 12.43 -1.60
N ILE A 48 29.05 13.46 -1.14
CA ILE A 48 29.30 13.68 0.28
C ILE A 48 28.27 14.70 0.79
N LEU A 49 27.35 14.24 1.62
CA LEU A 49 26.38 15.06 2.32
C LEU A 49 27.05 15.85 3.45
N VAL A 50 26.64 17.11 3.61
CA VAL A 50 26.92 17.93 4.79
C VAL A 50 25.60 18.11 5.52
N ILE A 51 25.53 17.64 6.76
CA ILE A 51 24.29 17.60 7.54
C ILE A 51 24.48 18.31 8.87
N GLU A 52 23.46 19.04 9.29
CA GLU A 52 23.41 19.76 10.57
C GLU A 52 22.03 19.61 11.22
N ALA A 53 21.94 19.96 12.50
CA ALA A 53 20.68 19.99 13.24
C ALA A 53 19.61 20.78 12.48
N GLY A 54 18.43 20.17 12.34
CA GLY A 54 17.29 20.70 11.58
C GLY A 54 17.18 20.18 10.15
N ASP A 55 18.23 19.54 9.60
CA ASP A 55 18.17 18.94 8.28
C ASP A 55 17.37 17.63 8.26
N ILE A 56 16.76 17.35 7.11
CA ILE A 56 16.22 16.03 6.79
C ILE A 56 17.22 15.30 5.89
N VAL A 57 17.56 14.07 6.24
CA VAL A 57 18.51 13.26 5.49
C VAL A 57 17.92 12.94 4.09
N PRO A 58 18.56 13.35 2.97
CA PRO A 58 17.97 13.24 1.63
C PRO A 58 18.11 11.84 1.00
N ALA A 59 19.10 11.05 1.44
CA ALA A 59 19.47 9.75 0.89
C ALA A 59 20.11 8.88 1.97
N ASP A 60 20.15 7.57 1.77
CA ASP A 60 20.87 6.71 2.70
C ASP A 60 22.37 6.90 2.52
N ALA A 61 23.08 7.08 3.62
CA ALA A 61 24.49 7.44 3.61
C ALA A 61 25.27 6.78 4.74
N SER A 62 26.58 6.64 4.56
CA SER A 62 27.51 6.18 5.59
C SER A 62 28.27 7.36 6.17
N VAL A 63 28.24 7.50 7.49
CA VAL A 63 28.85 8.60 8.24
C VAL A 63 30.36 8.49 8.13
N ILE A 64 31.00 9.59 7.71
CA ILE A 64 32.46 9.74 7.63
C ILE A 64 32.99 10.76 8.64
N GLU A 65 32.13 11.66 9.13
CA GLU A 65 32.44 12.63 10.17
C GLU A 65 31.17 12.86 11.02
N ALA A 66 31.30 12.86 12.35
CA ALA A 66 30.18 13.09 13.27
C ALA A 66 30.64 13.89 14.49
N ASN A 67 30.02 15.04 14.72
CA ASN A 67 30.24 15.89 15.89
C ASN A 67 28.93 16.03 16.65
N GLN A 68 28.77 15.25 17.73
CA GLN A 68 27.52 15.18 18.53
C GLN A 68 26.28 14.92 17.65
N LEU A 69 26.46 14.19 16.56
CA LEU A 69 25.42 13.95 15.58
C LEU A 69 24.35 13.02 16.16
N GLU A 70 23.12 13.51 16.23
CA GLU A 70 21.97 12.78 16.74
C GLU A 70 20.82 12.86 15.75
N VAL A 71 20.19 11.72 15.47
CA VAL A 71 19.16 11.59 14.44
C VAL A 71 17.91 10.91 15.01
N ASP A 72 16.73 11.45 14.69
CA ASP A 72 15.44 10.83 14.95
C ASP A 72 15.11 9.79 13.88
N GLU A 73 15.20 8.52 14.24
CA GLU A 73 14.92 7.39 13.36
C GLU A 73 13.52 6.78 13.57
N SER A 74 12.65 7.44 14.35
CA SER A 74 11.30 6.96 14.68
C SER A 74 10.46 6.63 13.45
N ALA A 75 10.67 7.36 12.34
CA ALA A 75 9.99 7.11 11.07
C ALA A 75 10.31 5.74 10.45
N LEU A 76 11.47 5.14 10.76
CA LEU A 76 11.87 3.81 10.28
C LEU A 76 11.75 2.73 11.37
N THR A 77 12.07 3.06 12.62
CA THR A 77 12.19 2.08 13.70
C THR A 77 10.97 2.03 14.62
N GLY A 78 10.15 3.08 14.65
CA GLY A 78 9.03 3.22 15.58
C GLY A 78 9.43 3.56 17.02
N GLU A 79 10.72 3.77 17.28
CA GLU A 79 11.24 4.15 18.59
C GLU A 79 11.59 5.64 18.59
N SER A 80 11.03 6.39 19.54
CA SER A 80 11.12 7.86 19.62
C SER A 80 12.41 8.39 20.25
N ILE A 81 13.39 7.52 20.53
CA ILE A 81 14.65 7.90 21.17
C ILE A 81 15.66 8.27 20.07
N GLY A 82 16.27 9.45 20.18
CA GLY A 82 17.31 9.91 19.26
C GLY A 82 18.52 8.98 19.28
N VAL A 83 19.07 8.70 18.09
CA VAL A 83 20.20 7.80 17.89
C VAL A 83 21.46 8.61 17.65
N THR A 84 22.42 8.50 18.55
CA THR A 84 23.77 9.08 18.35
C THR A 84 24.50 8.32 17.25
N LYS A 85 25.06 9.09 16.31
CA LYS A 85 25.78 8.58 15.15
C LYS A 85 27.29 8.72 15.34
N ASP A 86 28.02 7.75 14.79
CA ASP A 86 29.47 7.69 14.84
C ASP A 86 30.04 7.14 13.52
N THR A 87 31.36 7.03 13.41
CA THR A 87 32.04 6.51 12.21
C THR A 87 32.41 5.03 12.33
N GLN A 88 32.07 4.36 13.44
CA GLN A 88 32.48 2.99 13.69
C GLN A 88 31.63 2.02 12.86
N LEU A 89 32.29 1.15 12.11
CA LEU A 89 31.60 0.15 11.31
C LEU A 89 30.71 -0.72 12.20
N SER A 90 29.43 -0.78 11.86
CA SER A 90 28.49 -1.66 12.52
C SER A 90 28.76 -3.13 12.16
N LEU A 91 28.37 -4.04 13.04
CA LEU A 91 28.46 -5.47 12.81
C LEU A 91 27.63 -5.86 11.58
N GLN A 92 28.06 -6.91 10.87
CA GLN A 92 27.43 -7.35 9.62
C GLN A 92 25.98 -7.83 9.80
N GLU A 93 25.59 -8.20 11.02
CA GLU A 93 24.24 -8.63 11.42
C GLU A 93 23.48 -7.57 12.24
N ALA A 94 23.99 -6.34 12.33
CA ALA A 94 23.35 -5.27 13.10
C ALA A 94 21.97 -4.93 12.51
N THR A 95 20.97 -4.80 13.39
CA THR A 95 19.64 -4.29 13.00
C THR A 95 19.75 -2.87 12.47
N LEU A 96 18.74 -2.38 11.74
CA LEU A 96 18.74 -0.99 11.26
C LEU A 96 18.94 0.03 12.38
N ALA A 97 18.36 -0.21 13.55
CA ALA A 97 18.48 0.66 14.73
C ALA A 97 19.91 0.65 15.33
N ASP A 98 20.66 -0.43 15.15
CA ASP A 98 22.02 -0.57 15.67
C ASP A 98 23.08 -0.01 14.71
N GLN A 99 22.70 0.36 13.48
CA GLN A 99 23.61 0.88 12.45
C GLN A 99 23.96 2.37 12.68
N ARG A 100 24.79 2.64 13.70
CA ARG A 100 25.18 4.01 14.10
C ARG A 100 26.05 4.75 13.10
N ASN A 101 26.70 4.05 12.18
CA ASN A 101 27.47 4.64 11.10
C ASN A 101 26.66 4.88 9.82
N ARG A 102 25.34 4.75 9.88
CA ARG A 102 24.46 5.00 8.76
C ARG A 102 23.43 6.08 9.08
N LEU A 103 23.07 6.80 8.03
CA LEU A 103 21.96 7.72 7.98
C LEU A 103 20.93 7.18 7.00
N PHE A 104 19.66 7.35 7.34
CA PHE A 104 18.55 6.85 6.53
C PHE A 104 17.74 8.00 5.96
N LYS A 105 17.34 7.88 4.70
CA LYS A 105 16.53 8.89 4.03
C LYS A 105 15.24 9.17 4.82
N GLY A 106 14.95 10.46 5.03
CA GLY A 106 13.71 10.93 5.66
C GLY A 106 13.77 10.99 7.19
N THR A 107 14.89 10.63 7.81
CA THR A 107 15.11 10.89 9.24
C THR A 107 15.55 12.34 9.47
N ALA A 108 15.22 12.87 10.65
CA ALA A 108 15.52 14.25 11.01
C ALA A 108 16.79 14.31 11.88
N VAL A 109 17.67 15.28 11.61
CA VAL A 109 18.84 15.51 12.46
C VAL A 109 18.44 16.39 13.64
N ASN A 110 18.47 15.84 14.85
CA ASN A 110 18.08 16.54 16.07
C ASN A 110 19.19 17.45 16.58
N ASN A 111 20.44 17.00 16.49
CA ASN A 111 21.58 17.70 17.06
C ASN A 111 22.88 17.42 16.30
N GLY A 112 23.85 18.30 16.49
CA GLY A 112 25.20 18.17 15.97
C GLY A 112 25.32 18.42 14.46
N ASN A 113 26.47 18.03 13.92
CA ASN A 113 26.74 18.08 12.50
C ASN A 113 27.64 16.92 12.06
N GLY A 114 27.74 16.72 10.75
CA GLY A 114 28.57 15.66 10.22
C GLY A 114 28.65 15.67 8.71
N LYS A 115 29.45 14.72 8.20
CA LYS A 115 29.53 14.40 6.78
C LYS A 115 29.24 12.93 6.58
N ALA A 116 28.59 12.61 5.48
CA ALA A 116 28.26 11.23 5.14
C ALA A 116 28.34 11.00 3.63
N ILE A 117 28.85 9.85 3.20
CA ILE A 117 28.88 9.47 1.79
C ILE A 117 27.61 8.72 1.41
N VAL A 118 26.94 9.16 0.34
CA VAL A 118 25.68 8.55 -0.12
C VAL A 118 25.94 7.14 -0.63
N THR A 119 25.28 6.16 -0.03
CA THR A 119 25.36 4.75 -0.46
C THR A 119 24.19 4.37 -1.36
N ASP A 120 22.98 4.85 -1.03
CA ASP A 120 21.74 4.47 -1.70
C ASP A 120 20.80 5.64 -1.92
N ILE A 121 20.11 5.61 -3.06
CA ILE A 121 19.17 6.65 -3.50
C ILE A 121 17.88 6.00 -4.04
N GLY A 122 16.81 6.78 -4.11
CA GLY A 122 15.56 6.37 -4.73
C GLY A 122 14.96 5.11 -4.10
N ASN A 123 14.68 4.09 -4.92
CA ASN A 123 14.11 2.82 -4.47
C ASN A 123 15.11 1.92 -3.73
N SER A 124 16.41 2.22 -3.79
CA SER A 124 17.44 1.44 -3.10
C SER A 124 17.65 1.84 -1.64
N THR A 125 17.10 2.97 -1.20
CA THR A 125 17.12 3.35 0.23
C THR A 125 16.23 2.42 1.06
N GLU A 126 16.40 2.35 2.37
CA GLU A 126 15.55 1.51 3.23
C GLU A 126 14.07 1.91 3.14
N VAL A 127 13.76 3.21 3.20
CA VAL A 127 12.40 3.72 2.96
C VAL A 127 11.92 3.44 1.53
N GLY A 128 12.84 3.46 0.55
CA GLY A 128 12.57 3.12 -0.84
C GLY A 128 12.16 1.65 -1.01
N LYS A 129 12.91 0.72 -0.38
CA LYS A 129 12.61 -0.71 -0.36
C LYS A 129 11.26 -0.97 0.31
N ILE A 130 10.98 -0.34 1.45
CA ILE A 130 9.66 -0.41 2.11
C ILE A 130 8.56 0.07 1.16
N SER A 131 8.76 1.20 0.49
CA SER A 131 7.80 1.74 -0.47
C SER A 131 7.55 0.79 -1.65
N VAL A 132 8.58 0.09 -2.14
CA VAL A 132 8.45 -0.95 -3.18
C VAL A 132 7.66 -2.14 -2.64
N MET A 133 7.99 -2.65 -1.45
CA MET A 133 7.28 -3.77 -0.82
C MET A 133 5.79 -3.46 -0.63
N VAL A 134 5.45 -2.27 -0.14
CA VAL A 134 4.05 -1.85 0.04
C VAL A 134 3.30 -1.73 -1.29
N ARG A 135 3.97 -1.29 -2.37
CA ARG A 135 3.35 -1.23 -3.71
C ARG A 135 3.15 -2.61 -4.33
N ASN A 136 4.10 -3.52 -4.10
CA ASN A 136 4.11 -4.86 -4.68
C ASN A 136 3.30 -5.87 -3.88
N ALA A 137 2.86 -5.54 -2.66
CA ALA A 137 1.91 -6.35 -1.93
C ALA A 137 0.62 -6.49 -2.75
N GLU A 138 0.47 -7.65 -3.40
CA GLU A 138 -0.67 -7.95 -4.24
C GLU A 138 -1.96 -7.90 -3.42
N ARG A 139 -3.00 -7.33 -4.05
CA ARG A 139 -4.30 -7.24 -3.43
C ARG A 139 -5.09 -8.49 -3.78
N SER A 140 -5.32 -9.33 -2.79
CA SER A 140 -6.21 -10.48 -2.90
C SER A 140 -7.67 -10.03 -2.99
N ALA A 141 -8.51 -10.84 -3.68
CA ALA A 141 -9.96 -10.68 -3.65
C ALA A 141 -10.48 -10.69 -2.21
N THR A 142 -11.56 -9.96 -1.94
CA THR A 142 -12.14 -9.97 -0.60
C THR A 142 -12.82 -11.32 -0.29
N PRO A 143 -12.94 -11.71 0.99
CA PRO A 143 -13.68 -12.93 1.35
C PRO A 143 -15.11 -13.04 0.77
N LEU A 144 -15.84 -11.93 0.64
CA LEU A 144 -17.18 -11.84 0.08
C LEU A 144 -17.11 -11.97 -1.44
N GLU A 145 -16.18 -11.30 -2.11
CA GLU A 145 -15.95 -11.48 -3.55
C GLU A 145 -15.67 -12.95 -3.88
N ALA A 146 -14.78 -13.60 -3.12
CA ALA A 146 -14.47 -15.02 -3.28
C ALA A 146 -15.69 -15.93 -3.05
N LYS A 147 -16.53 -15.62 -2.04
CA LYS A 147 -17.78 -16.37 -1.79
C LYS A 147 -18.81 -16.16 -2.91
N LEU A 148 -18.97 -14.93 -3.40
CA LEU A 148 -19.89 -14.62 -4.50
C LEU A 148 -19.45 -15.30 -5.79
N GLU A 149 -18.14 -15.35 -6.06
CA GLU A 149 -17.58 -16.06 -7.20
C GLU A 149 -17.83 -17.58 -7.10
N GLY A 150 -17.61 -18.17 -5.92
CA GLY A 150 -17.91 -19.58 -5.68
C GLY A 150 -19.40 -19.90 -5.87
N LEU A 151 -20.30 -19.08 -5.34
CA LEU A 151 -21.74 -19.21 -5.55
C LEU A 151 -22.13 -19.06 -7.03
N GLY A 152 -21.51 -18.11 -7.73
CA GLY A 152 -21.69 -17.91 -9.17
C GLY A 152 -21.29 -19.14 -9.98
N GLN A 153 -20.15 -19.77 -9.65
CA GLN A 153 -19.70 -21.01 -10.29
C GLN A 153 -20.68 -22.16 -10.07
N VAL A 154 -21.21 -22.32 -8.85
CA VAL A 154 -22.23 -23.34 -8.55
C VAL A 154 -23.48 -23.12 -9.40
N LEU A 155 -23.99 -21.89 -9.49
CA LEU A 155 -25.16 -21.56 -10.30
C LEU A 155 -24.92 -21.83 -11.78
N ILE A 156 -23.74 -21.52 -12.32
CA ILE A 156 -23.37 -21.84 -13.71
C ILE A 156 -23.45 -23.34 -13.98
N TRP A 157 -22.90 -24.19 -13.10
CA TRP A 157 -22.94 -25.64 -13.30
C TRP A 157 -24.35 -26.21 -13.19
N VAL A 158 -25.14 -25.73 -12.22
CA VAL A 158 -26.55 -26.15 -12.05
C VAL A 158 -27.38 -25.77 -13.28
N THR A 159 -27.24 -24.54 -13.76
CA THR A 159 -28.01 -24.03 -14.90
C THR A 159 -27.62 -24.69 -16.21
N ALA A 160 -26.32 -24.91 -16.44
CA ALA A 160 -25.84 -25.70 -17.57
C ALA A 160 -26.38 -27.14 -17.54
N GLY A 161 -26.42 -27.77 -16.36
CA GLY A 161 -27.00 -29.10 -16.18
C GLY A 161 -28.50 -29.14 -16.52
N LEU A 162 -29.27 -28.17 -16.02
CA LEU A 162 -30.71 -28.06 -16.30
C LEU A 162 -30.98 -27.75 -17.78
N ALA A 163 -30.22 -26.85 -18.40
CA ALA A 163 -30.34 -26.53 -19.81
C ALA A 163 -30.03 -27.74 -20.70
N THR A 164 -28.97 -28.49 -20.36
CA THR A 164 -28.61 -29.72 -21.07
C THR A 164 -29.70 -30.78 -20.93
N LEU A 165 -30.22 -30.98 -19.72
CA LEU A 165 -31.33 -31.92 -19.47
C LEU A 165 -32.59 -31.54 -20.26
N TYR A 166 -32.93 -30.25 -20.29
CA TYR A 166 -34.05 -29.72 -21.06
C TYR A 166 -33.90 -30.03 -22.56
N LEU A 167 -32.72 -29.77 -23.13
CA LEU A 167 -32.44 -30.10 -24.53
C LEU A 167 -32.58 -31.60 -24.83
N ILE A 168 -32.03 -32.47 -23.96
CA ILE A 168 -32.12 -33.93 -24.13
C ILE A 168 -33.59 -34.39 -24.14
N VAL A 169 -34.38 -33.94 -23.16
CA VAL A 169 -35.80 -34.31 -23.05
C VAL A 169 -36.60 -33.79 -24.25
N GLY A 170 -36.34 -32.57 -24.69
CA GLY A 170 -36.99 -31.97 -25.86
C GLY A 170 -36.72 -32.73 -27.15
N VAL A 171 -35.47 -33.15 -27.37
CA VAL A 171 -35.09 -33.95 -28.54
C VAL A 171 -35.77 -35.32 -28.52
N ILE A 172 -35.85 -35.99 -27.35
CA ILE A 172 -36.55 -37.28 -27.21
C ILE A 172 -38.05 -37.13 -27.49
N ARG A 173 -38.64 -35.97 -27.18
CA ARG A 173 -40.06 -35.67 -27.48
C ARG A 173 -40.31 -35.29 -28.94
N GLY A 174 -39.27 -35.14 -29.76
CA GLY A 174 -39.39 -34.75 -31.16
C GLY A 174 -39.71 -33.26 -31.38
N GLU A 175 -39.39 -32.40 -30.40
CA GLU A 175 -39.58 -30.94 -30.52
C GLU A 175 -38.58 -30.33 -31.51
N GLU A 176 -38.93 -29.18 -32.11
CA GLU A 176 -38.08 -28.49 -33.08
C GLU A 176 -36.79 -27.97 -32.42
N LEU A 177 -35.62 -28.39 -32.93
CA LEU A 177 -34.31 -28.04 -32.35
C LEU A 177 -34.10 -26.53 -32.18
N LYS A 178 -34.62 -25.71 -33.10
CA LYS A 178 -34.54 -24.25 -33.02
C LYS A 178 -35.24 -23.71 -31.78
N GLN A 179 -36.47 -24.16 -31.52
CA GLN A 179 -37.27 -23.74 -30.36
C GLN A 179 -36.63 -24.20 -29.04
N LEU A 180 -36.07 -25.41 -29.04
CA LEU A 180 -35.34 -25.95 -27.89
C LEU A 180 -34.10 -25.12 -27.54
N LEU A 181 -33.31 -24.73 -28.55
CA LEU A 181 -32.12 -23.89 -28.35
C LEU A 181 -32.49 -22.48 -27.88
N GLU A 182 -33.50 -21.85 -28.47
CA GLU A 182 -34.00 -20.54 -28.04
C GLU A 182 -34.42 -20.57 -26.56
N THR A 183 -35.16 -21.60 -26.15
CA THR A 183 -35.62 -21.76 -24.77
C THR A 183 -34.50 -22.09 -23.81
N ALA A 184 -33.54 -22.94 -24.20
CA ALA A 184 -32.38 -23.27 -23.36
C ALA A 184 -31.48 -22.05 -23.10
N VAL A 185 -31.29 -21.19 -24.11
CA VAL A 185 -30.55 -19.93 -23.95
C VAL A 185 -31.33 -18.97 -23.06
N ALA A 186 -32.65 -18.85 -23.24
CA ALA A 186 -33.49 -18.02 -22.38
C ALA A 186 -33.43 -18.45 -20.90
N LEU A 187 -33.51 -19.76 -20.65
CA LEU A 187 -33.38 -20.34 -19.30
C LEU A 187 -32.01 -20.08 -18.69
N SER A 188 -30.96 -20.17 -19.50
CA SER A 188 -29.58 -19.91 -19.06
C SER A 188 -29.36 -18.44 -18.67
N ILE A 189 -29.88 -17.49 -19.47
CA ILE A 189 -29.79 -16.05 -19.19
C ILE A 189 -30.60 -15.69 -17.95
N ALA A 190 -31.82 -16.24 -17.82
CA ALA A 190 -32.71 -15.97 -16.68
C ALA A 190 -32.12 -16.37 -15.32
N ALA A 191 -31.13 -17.25 -15.30
CA ALA A 191 -30.52 -17.76 -14.09
C ALA A 191 -29.23 -17.01 -13.66
N ILE A 192 -28.80 -15.99 -14.42
CA ILE A 192 -27.66 -15.15 -14.05
C ILE A 192 -28.06 -14.29 -12.83
N PRO A 193 -27.34 -14.40 -11.70
CA PRO A 193 -27.73 -13.72 -10.46
C PRO A 193 -27.22 -12.27 -10.42
N GLU A 194 -27.77 -11.40 -11.27
CA GLU A 194 -27.37 -9.99 -11.39
C GLU A 194 -27.62 -9.19 -10.09
N GLY A 195 -28.61 -9.59 -9.29
CA GLY A 195 -28.97 -8.92 -8.04
C GLY A 195 -27.95 -9.11 -6.91
N MET A 196 -27.13 -10.17 -6.94
CA MET A 196 -26.20 -10.49 -5.85
C MET A 196 -25.16 -9.38 -5.64
N THR A 197 -24.57 -8.87 -6.72
CA THR A 197 -23.55 -7.81 -6.65
C THR A 197 -24.12 -6.50 -6.12
N VAL A 198 -25.37 -6.18 -6.49
CA VAL A 198 -26.06 -4.96 -6.03
C VAL A 198 -26.31 -5.03 -4.52
N VAL A 199 -26.88 -6.14 -4.05
CA VAL A 199 -27.18 -6.35 -2.63
C VAL A 199 -25.90 -6.32 -1.79
N ALA A 200 -24.83 -7.00 -2.26
CA ALA A 200 -23.53 -6.98 -1.59
C ALA A 200 -22.96 -5.56 -1.44
N THR A 201 -23.01 -4.76 -2.51
CA THR A 201 -22.51 -3.38 -2.48
C THR A 201 -23.29 -2.51 -1.50
N ILE A 202 -24.62 -2.61 -1.49
CA ILE A 202 -25.48 -1.86 -0.56
C ILE A 202 -25.21 -2.27 0.88
N ALA A 203 -25.05 -3.57 1.14
CA ALA A 203 -24.73 -4.09 2.48
C ALA A 203 -23.41 -3.51 3.01
N VAL A 204 -22.35 -3.53 2.19
CA VAL A 204 -21.04 -2.96 2.56
C VAL A 204 -21.11 -1.44 2.74
N ALA A 205 -21.84 -0.73 1.87
CA ALA A 205 -22.04 0.72 1.97
C ALA A 205 -22.73 1.11 3.28
N ASN A 206 -23.75 0.36 3.71
CA ASN A 206 -24.38 0.58 5.02
C ASN A 206 -23.40 0.36 6.19
N GLY A 207 -22.48 -0.61 6.07
CA GLY A 207 -21.39 -0.80 7.02
C GLY A 207 -20.45 0.41 7.11
N VAL A 208 -20.07 0.99 5.96
CA VAL A 208 -19.29 2.24 5.89
C VAL A 208 -20.01 3.38 6.60
N LEU A 209 -21.30 3.58 6.32
CA LEU A 209 -22.10 4.65 6.94
C LEU A 209 -22.19 4.49 8.46
N ARG A 210 -22.29 3.25 8.95
CA ARG A 210 -22.31 2.96 10.39
C ARG A 210 -20.96 3.26 11.06
N LEU A 211 -19.85 2.93 10.40
CA LEU A 211 -18.49 3.23 10.88
C LEU A 211 -18.20 4.74 10.88
N ALA A 212 -18.67 5.47 9.85
CA ALA A 212 -18.51 6.92 9.78
C ALA A 212 -19.17 7.64 10.97
N LYS A 213 -20.35 7.17 11.43
CA LYS A 213 -21.02 7.68 12.63
C LYS A 213 -20.20 7.49 13.92
N GLN A 214 -19.25 6.55 13.92
CA GLN A 214 -18.32 6.26 15.02
C GLN A 214 -16.95 6.92 14.82
N LYS A 215 -16.86 7.95 13.96
CA LYS A 215 -15.61 8.68 13.64
C LYS A 215 -14.53 7.81 12.95
N VAL A 216 -14.92 6.70 12.32
CA VAL A 216 -14.01 5.86 11.52
C VAL A 216 -14.09 6.26 10.05
N ILE A 217 -12.96 6.67 9.47
CA ILE A 217 -12.87 7.04 8.06
C ILE A 217 -12.49 5.81 7.23
N VAL A 218 -13.44 5.33 6.42
CA VAL A 218 -13.20 4.20 5.51
C VAL A 218 -12.80 4.72 4.14
N LYS A 219 -11.55 4.46 3.74
CA LYS A 219 -11.04 4.86 2.41
C LYS A 219 -11.48 3.90 1.28
N ARG A 220 -11.92 2.68 1.62
CA ARG A 220 -12.28 1.61 0.66
C ARG A 220 -13.39 0.73 1.22
N LEU A 221 -14.43 0.45 0.42
CA LEU A 221 -15.57 -0.38 0.85
C LEU A 221 -15.12 -1.78 1.32
N SER A 222 -14.20 -2.41 0.59
CA SER A 222 -13.65 -3.74 0.92
C SER A 222 -13.01 -3.84 2.31
N ALA A 223 -12.55 -2.72 2.88
CA ALA A 223 -11.93 -2.70 4.20
C ALA A 223 -12.94 -3.02 5.32
N VAL A 224 -14.22 -2.65 5.15
CA VAL A 224 -15.28 -2.93 6.14
C VAL A 224 -15.50 -4.43 6.27
N GLU A 225 -15.53 -5.11 5.13
CA GLU A 225 -15.72 -6.54 5.06
C GLU A 225 -14.51 -7.30 5.60
N THR A 226 -13.30 -6.87 5.22
CA THR A 226 -12.05 -7.42 5.74
C THR A 226 -12.01 -7.33 7.26
N LEU A 227 -12.34 -6.15 7.82
CA LEU A 227 -12.39 -5.93 9.27
C LEU A 227 -13.41 -6.84 9.97
N GLY A 228 -14.57 -7.07 9.34
CA GLY A 228 -15.59 -7.97 9.87
C GLY A 228 -15.18 -9.44 9.90
N ASN A 229 -14.19 -9.84 9.08
CA ASN A 229 -13.67 -11.19 8.99
C ASN A 229 -12.25 -11.34 9.60
N THR A 230 -11.73 -10.30 10.25
CA THR A 230 -10.41 -10.31 10.89
C THR A 230 -10.44 -11.21 12.13
N ASN A 231 -9.53 -12.19 12.16
CA ASN A 231 -9.32 -13.10 13.30
C ASN A 231 -8.04 -12.80 14.09
N THR A 232 -7.10 -12.04 13.52
CA THR A 232 -5.82 -11.68 14.14
C THR A 232 -5.53 -10.22 13.82
N ILE A 233 -5.23 -9.44 14.85
CA ILE A 233 -4.90 -8.03 14.74
C ILE A 233 -3.44 -7.87 15.11
N PHE A 234 -2.62 -7.45 14.14
CA PHE A 234 -1.27 -6.95 14.40
C PHE A 234 -1.38 -5.46 14.67
N THR A 235 -0.90 -5.02 15.83
CA THR A 235 -0.93 -3.62 16.24
C THR A 235 0.48 -3.12 16.47
N ASP A 236 0.74 -1.88 16.07
CA ASP A 236 1.95 -1.19 16.48
C ASP A 236 1.85 -0.77 17.96
N LYS A 237 2.99 -0.60 18.62
CA LYS A 237 3.09 -0.17 20.02
C LYS A 237 2.95 1.36 20.10
N THR A 238 3.91 2.06 19.52
CA THR A 238 4.10 3.51 19.70
C THR A 238 3.05 4.28 18.92
N GLY A 239 2.29 5.16 19.58
CA GLY A 239 1.27 5.99 18.92
C GLY A 239 0.00 5.24 18.49
N THR A 240 -0.06 3.91 18.67
CA THR A 240 -1.26 3.10 18.44
C THR A 240 -1.80 2.54 19.76
N LEU A 241 -1.01 1.77 20.51
CA LEU A 241 -1.38 1.33 21.87
C LEU A 241 -0.99 2.36 22.94
N THR A 242 0.12 3.07 22.73
CA THR A 242 0.61 4.11 23.64
C THR A 242 0.27 5.51 23.13
N GLN A 243 0.21 6.49 24.03
CA GLN A 243 -0.15 7.87 23.67
C GLN A 243 0.98 8.67 23.02
N ASN A 244 2.17 8.06 22.82
CA ASN A 244 3.38 8.72 22.34
C ASN A 244 3.66 10.05 23.08
N LYS A 245 3.61 9.97 24.43
CA LYS A 245 3.85 11.05 25.40
C LYS A 245 4.70 10.51 26.53
#